data_AF-A0A2S6TM03-F1
#
_entry.id   AF-A0A2S6TM03-F1
#
_cell.length_a   1.000
_cell.length_b   1.000
_cell.length_c   1.000
_cell.angle_alpha   90.00
_cell.angle_beta   90.00
_cell.angle_gamma   90.00
#
_symmetry.space_group_name_H-M   'P 1'
#
loop_
_entity.id
_entity.type
_entity.pdbx_description
1 polymer ?
#
loop_
_entity_poly.entity_id
_entity_poly.type
_entity_poly.pdbx_seq_one_letter_code
_entity_poly.pdbx_strand_id
1 'polypeptide(L)'
;MKENQLNTRDLMEEMLVREIRRLVNAADVTAFVRYYDATLKGGPLDFVHVDPELPESDREVPVSFAFQGIGIWFMCRRYGETFHMRHVIVEIDGDGRFLRGQVGEQEGYWEDFPSYLSDERLLSNIIQAKAA
;
A
#
# COMPACT_ATOMS: atom_id res chain seq x y z
N MET A 1 18.22 -1.50 28.29
CA MET A 1 17.13 -0.71 27.68
C MET A 1 16.94 -0.96 26.16
N LYS A 2 17.26 -2.14 25.61
CA LYS A 2 17.07 -2.46 24.18
C LYS A 2 15.88 -3.39 23.87
N GLU A 3 15.46 -4.22 24.83
CA GLU A 3 14.36 -5.19 24.63
C GLU A 3 12.98 -4.53 24.39
N ASN A 4 12.68 -3.40 25.05
CA ASN A 4 11.36 -2.77 24.92
C ASN A 4 11.09 -2.15 23.53
N GLN A 5 12.13 -1.69 22.83
CA GLN A 5 11.97 -1.04 21.52
C GLN A 5 11.81 -2.06 20.38
N LEU A 6 12.52 -3.18 20.43
CA LEU A 6 12.34 -4.30 19.49
C LEU A 6 10.90 -4.84 19.57
N ASN A 7 10.40 -5.05 20.79
CA ASN A 7 9.06 -5.58 21.01
C ASN A 7 7.93 -4.65 20.51
N THR A 8 8.11 -3.32 20.60
CA THR A 8 7.12 -2.36 20.10
C THR A 8 7.08 -2.33 18.58
N ARG A 9 8.23 -2.51 17.93
CA ARG A 9 8.35 -2.46 16.48
C ARG A 9 7.77 -3.71 15.82
N ASP A 10 8.09 -4.89 16.33
CA ASP A 10 7.55 -6.16 15.82
C ASP A 10 6.02 -6.17 16.00
N LEU A 11 5.52 -5.62 17.11
CA LEU A 11 4.10 -5.42 17.34
C LEU A 11 3.45 -4.48 16.31
N MET A 12 4.10 -3.36 15.96
CA MET A 12 3.60 -2.45 14.92
C MET A 12 3.52 -3.12 13.55
N GLU A 13 4.56 -3.88 13.19
CA GLU A 13 4.60 -4.63 11.94
C GLU A 13 3.46 -5.66 11.89
N GLU A 14 3.27 -6.45 12.94
CA GLU A 14 2.14 -7.37 13.04
C GLU A 14 0.78 -6.65 12.95
N MET A 15 0.64 -5.49 13.60
CA MET A 15 -0.59 -4.71 13.54
C MET A 15 -0.89 -4.22 12.13
N LEU A 16 0.12 -3.72 11.40
CA LEU A 16 -0.04 -3.28 10.02
C LEU A 16 -0.36 -4.46 9.08
N VAL A 17 0.32 -5.61 9.23
CA VAL A 17 0.02 -6.82 8.45
C VAL A 17 -1.43 -7.26 8.68
N ARG A 18 -1.89 -7.26 9.94
CA ARG A 18 -3.29 -7.60 10.27
C ARG A 18 -4.27 -6.60 9.66
N GLU A 19 -3.95 -5.32 9.73
CA GLU A 19 -4.81 -4.28 9.16
C GLU A 19 -4.87 -4.34 7.63
N ILE A 20 -3.74 -4.54 6.94
CA ILE A 20 -3.73 -4.74 5.48
C ILE A 20 -4.59 -5.95 5.12
N ARG A 21 -4.42 -7.09 5.81
CA ARG A 21 -5.27 -8.28 5.56
C ARG A 21 -6.75 -8.00 5.77
N ARG A 22 -7.10 -7.29 6.84
CA ARG A 22 -8.49 -6.90 7.13
C ARG A 22 -9.06 -6.03 6.00
N LEU A 23 -8.28 -5.08 5.50
CA LEU A 23 -8.68 -4.16 4.44
C LEU A 23 -8.78 -4.86 3.08
N VAL A 24 -7.82 -5.74 2.75
CA VAL A 24 -7.85 -6.57 1.53
C VAL A 24 -9.12 -7.42 1.49
N ASN A 25 -9.48 -8.06 2.62
CA ASN A 25 -10.71 -8.87 2.69
C ASN A 25 -12.02 -8.05 2.57
N ALA A 26 -11.96 -6.74 2.78
CA ALA A 26 -13.12 -5.84 2.68
C ALA A 26 -13.22 -5.12 1.32
N ALA A 27 -12.17 -5.22 0.51
CA ALA A 27 -12.03 -4.61 -0.80
C ALA A 27 -12.51 -5.57 -1.91
N ASP A 28 -12.96 -5.01 -3.03
CA ASP A 28 -13.24 -5.76 -4.25
C ASP A 28 -12.08 -5.73 -5.24
N VAL A 29 -11.30 -4.64 -5.23
CA VAL A 29 -10.08 -4.47 -6.02
C VAL A 29 -8.91 -4.14 -5.10
N THR A 30 -7.79 -4.81 -5.28
CA THR A 30 -6.57 -4.51 -4.52
C THR A 30 -5.36 -4.41 -5.44
N ALA A 31 -4.44 -3.51 -5.10
CA ALA A 31 -3.17 -3.40 -5.80
C ALA A 31 -2.03 -3.32 -4.80
N PHE A 32 -0.88 -3.87 -5.16
CA PHE A 32 0.38 -3.66 -4.46
C PHE A 32 1.40 -3.11 -5.45
N VAL A 33 2.06 -2.03 -5.06
CA VAL A 33 3.12 -1.40 -5.85
C VAL A 33 4.35 -1.24 -4.98
N ARG A 34 5.50 -1.68 -5.48
CA ARG A 34 6.78 -1.53 -4.79
C ARG A 34 7.69 -0.59 -5.56
N TYR A 35 8.37 0.31 -4.86
CA TYR A 35 9.37 1.22 -5.39
C TYR A 35 10.70 1.05 -4.66
N TYR A 36 11.78 1.46 -5.32
CA TYR A 36 13.11 1.47 -4.70
C TYR A 36 13.17 2.43 -3.49
N ASP A 37 12.54 3.60 -3.60
CA ASP A 37 12.51 4.62 -2.55
C ASP A 37 11.32 5.60 -2.70
N ALA A 38 11.24 6.57 -1.78
CA ALA A 38 10.22 7.63 -1.74
C ALA A 38 10.24 8.62 -2.91
N THR A 39 11.27 8.61 -3.74
CA THR A 39 11.37 9.51 -4.88
C THR A 39 10.61 8.99 -6.10
N LEU A 40 10.21 7.71 -6.09
CA LEU A 40 9.55 7.00 -7.18
C LEU A 40 10.37 6.92 -8.48
N LYS A 41 11.62 7.41 -8.46
CA LYS A 41 12.51 7.41 -9.62
C LYS A 41 12.85 5.98 -10.02
N GLY A 42 12.77 5.73 -11.33
CA GLY A 42 13.00 4.39 -11.89
C GLY A 42 11.72 3.55 -11.99
N GLY A 43 10.57 4.07 -11.53
CA GLY A 43 9.28 3.40 -11.66
C GLY A 43 9.08 2.26 -10.68
N PRO A 44 7.94 1.54 -10.78
CA PRO A 44 7.63 0.43 -9.91
C PRO A 44 8.57 -0.76 -10.18
N LEU A 45 9.11 -1.33 -9.11
CA LEU A 45 9.89 -2.56 -9.12
C LEU A 45 9.00 -3.79 -9.19
N ASP A 46 7.86 -3.77 -8.49
CA ASP A 46 6.83 -4.80 -8.56
C ASP A 46 5.45 -4.13 -8.63
N PHE A 47 4.54 -4.79 -9.34
CA PHE A 47 3.14 -4.41 -9.45
C PHE A 47 2.29 -5.68 -9.44
N VAL A 48 1.34 -5.76 -8.51
CA VAL A 48 0.37 -6.86 -8.39
C VAL A 48 -1.02 -6.23 -8.35
N HIS A 49 -1.93 -6.74 -9.16
CA HIS A 49 -3.29 -6.21 -9.25
C HIS A 49 -4.31 -7.34 -9.21
N VAL A 50 -5.19 -7.29 -8.22
CA VAL A 50 -6.25 -8.25 -7.99
C VAL A 50 -7.60 -7.56 -8.21
N ASP A 51 -8.24 -7.87 -9.33
CA ASP A 51 -9.63 -7.51 -9.63
C ASP A 51 -10.36 -8.75 -10.18
N PRO A 52 -11.36 -9.29 -9.45
CA PRO A 52 -12.06 -10.50 -9.87
C PRO A 52 -12.84 -10.34 -11.18
N GLU A 53 -13.07 -9.11 -11.64
CA GLU A 53 -13.71 -8.83 -12.93
C GLU A 53 -12.72 -8.91 -14.11
N LEU A 54 -11.41 -8.95 -13.85
CA LEU A 54 -10.37 -9.02 -14.88
C LEU A 54 -9.87 -10.46 -15.08
N PRO A 55 -9.85 -10.97 -16.32
CA PRO A 55 -9.41 -12.35 -16.60
C PRO A 55 -7.94 -12.61 -16.25
N GLU A 56 -7.10 -11.58 -16.35
CA GLU A 56 -5.64 -11.66 -16.12
C GLU A 56 -5.24 -11.20 -14.72
N SER A 57 -6.21 -11.03 -13.82
CA SER A 57 -5.97 -10.63 -12.44
C SER A 57 -5.05 -11.62 -11.70
N ASP A 58 -4.18 -11.06 -10.87
CA ASP A 58 -3.47 -11.85 -9.87
C ASP A 58 -4.46 -12.50 -8.89
N ARG A 59 -3.99 -13.54 -8.18
CA ARG A 59 -4.82 -14.27 -7.20
C ARG A 59 -4.90 -13.56 -5.86
N GLU A 60 -3.81 -12.98 -5.42
CA GLU A 60 -3.69 -12.32 -4.11
C GLU A 60 -2.59 -11.26 -4.13
N VAL A 61 -2.78 -10.19 -3.37
CA VAL A 61 -1.72 -9.22 -3.11
C VAL A 61 -0.78 -9.74 -2.02
N PRO A 62 0.54 -9.55 -2.16
CA PRO A 62 1.48 -9.96 -1.13
C PRO A 62 1.30 -9.09 0.11
N VAL A 63 1.06 -9.69 1.28
CA VAL A 63 1.02 -8.98 2.57
C VAL A 63 2.20 -9.43 3.43
N SER A 64 3.37 -8.88 3.10
CA SER A 64 4.67 -9.15 3.74
C SER A 64 5.56 -7.92 3.67
N PHE A 65 6.39 -7.69 4.69
CA PHE A 65 7.39 -6.62 4.71
C PHE A 65 8.81 -7.12 4.41
N ALA A 66 8.93 -8.32 3.84
CA ALA A 66 10.20 -8.88 3.36
C ALA A 66 10.66 -8.23 2.04
N PHE A 67 10.84 -6.91 2.04
CA PHE A 67 11.34 -6.13 0.91
C PHE A 67 12.16 -4.92 1.39
N GLN A 68 12.81 -4.23 0.47
CA GLN A 68 13.46 -2.93 0.69
C GLN A 68 12.78 -1.86 -0.17
N GLY A 69 12.80 -0.63 0.32
CA GLY A 69 12.18 0.53 -0.32
C GLY A 69 10.76 0.77 0.18
N ILE A 70 9.87 1.20 -0.72
CA ILE A 70 8.48 1.52 -0.39
C ILE A 70 7.53 0.48 -0.97
N GLY A 71 6.66 -0.06 -0.12
CA GLY A 71 5.48 -0.83 -0.52
C GLY A 71 4.21 -0.02 -0.29
N ILE A 72 3.33 0.01 -1.29
CA ILE A 72 2.03 0.66 -1.21
C ILE A 72 0.96 -0.36 -1.54
N TRP A 73 0.03 -0.56 -0.62
CA TRP A 73 -1.18 -1.33 -0.85
C TRP A 73 -2.34 -0.38 -1.06
N PHE A 74 -3.11 -0.63 -2.10
CA PHE A 74 -4.37 0.04 -2.39
C PHE A 74 -5.48 -0.98 -2.23
N MET A 75 -6.48 -0.67 -1.42
CA MET A 75 -7.64 -1.52 -1.14
C MET A 75 -8.90 -0.72 -1.45
N CYS A 76 -9.53 -1.05 -2.55
CA CYS A 76 -10.63 -0.31 -3.12
C CYS A 76 -11.96 -1.05 -2.93
N ARG A 77 -13.04 -0.28 -2.82
CA ARG A 77 -14.41 -0.78 -2.89
C ARG A 77 -15.21 0.05 -3.88
N ARG A 78 -15.72 -0.58 -4.94
CA ARG A 78 -16.56 0.07 -5.96
C ARG A 78 -18.00 0.27 -5.47
N TYR A 79 -18.59 1.39 -5.88
CA TYR A 79 -19.98 1.78 -5.63
C TYR A 79 -20.60 2.38 -6.89
N GLY A 80 -20.95 1.52 -7.85
CA GLY A 80 -21.45 1.99 -9.15
C GLY A 80 -20.33 2.72 -9.91
N GLU A 81 -20.50 4.04 -10.11
CA GLU A 81 -19.53 4.89 -10.81
C GLU A 81 -18.45 5.47 -9.89
N THR A 82 -18.55 5.28 -8.57
CA THR A 82 -17.59 5.81 -7.59
C THR A 82 -16.84 4.71 -6.87
N PHE A 83 -15.81 5.10 -6.12
CA PHE A 83 -15.08 4.19 -5.25
C PHE A 83 -14.71 4.84 -3.92
N HIS A 84 -14.46 3.99 -2.92
CA HIS A 84 -13.76 4.36 -1.70
C HIS A 84 -12.53 3.46 -1.55
N MET A 85 -11.36 4.08 -1.44
CA MET A 85 -10.07 3.41 -1.38
C MET A 85 -9.38 3.73 -0.06
N ARG A 86 -8.78 2.71 0.56
CA ARG A 86 -7.75 2.87 1.58
C ARG A 86 -6.41 2.52 1.00
N HIS A 87 -5.37 3.23 1.45
CA HIS A 87 -4.00 2.88 1.13
C HIS A 87 -3.17 2.71 2.39
N VAL A 88 -2.23 1.77 2.35
CA VAL A 88 -1.21 1.60 3.38
C VAL A 88 0.15 1.75 2.70
N ILE A 89 1.01 2.61 3.23
CA ILE A 89 2.37 2.84 2.76
C ILE A 89 3.31 2.35 3.84
N VAL A 90 4.29 1.55 3.47
CA VAL A 90 5.36 1.08 4.36
C VAL A 90 6.70 1.31 3.70
N GLU A 91 7.67 1.83 4.47
CA GLU A 91 9.05 1.98 4.01
C GLU A 91 10.00 1.15 4.87
N ILE A 92 10.83 0.34 4.20
CA ILE A 92 11.84 -0.54 4.80
C ILE A 92 13.22 -0.15 4.27
N ASP A 93 14.19 0.07 5.16
CA ASP A 93 15.56 0.43 4.78
C ASP A 93 16.39 -0.75 4.25
N GLY A 94 17.62 -0.45 3.82
CA GLY A 94 18.56 -1.46 3.30
C GLY A 94 18.99 -2.53 4.31
N ASP A 95 18.81 -2.31 5.61
CA ASP A 95 19.07 -3.28 6.68
C ASP A 95 17.80 -4.09 7.04
N GLY A 96 16.70 -3.92 6.29
CA GLY A 96 15.42 -4.56 6.59
C GLY A 96 14.66 -3.88 7.74
N ARG A 97 14.95 -2.61 8.01
CA ARG A 97 14.31 -1.88 9.12
C ARG A 97 13.12 -1.06 8.67
N PHE A 98 12.00 -1.25 9.35
CA PHE A 98 10.83 -0.40 9.24
C PHE A 98 11.18 1.05 9.60
N LEU A 99 11.02 1.95 8.63
CA LEU A 99 11.25 3.39 8.78
C LEU A 99 9.94 4.14 9.06
N ARG A 100 8.89 3.83 8.31
CA ARG A 100 7.57 4.47 8.47
C ARG A 100 6.44 3.60 7.95
N GLY A 101 5.25 3.88 8.49
CA GLY A 101 3.98 3.37 8.02
C GLY A 101 2.94 4.48 8.01
N GLN A 102 2.11 4.52 7.00
CA GLN A 102 1.02 5.49 6.86
C GLN A 102 -0.23 4.77 6.35
N VAL A 103 -1.39 5.14 6.88
CA VAL A 103 -2.68 4.71 6.37
C VAL A 103 -3.45 5.96 5.95
N GLY A 104 -4.09 5.92 4.80
CA GLY A 104 -4.94 7.00 4.32
C GLY A 104 -6.14 6.46 3.54
N GLU A 105 -7.03 7.37 3.19
CA GLU A 105 -8.25 7.07 2.44
C GLU A 105 -8.50 8.12 1.37
N GLN A 106 -9.23 7.71 0.32
CA GLN A 106 -9.50 8.51 -0.86
C GLN A 106 -10.82 8.05 -1.47
N GLU A 107 -11.62 8.98 -1.96
CA GLU A 107 -12.81 8.72 -2.76
C GLU A 107 -12.67 9.40 -4.12
N GLY A 108 -13.39 8.87 -5.12
CA GLY A 108 -13.38 9.40 -6.48
C GLY A 108 -14.30 8.64 -7.42
N TYR A 109 -14.23 8.97 -8.71
CA TYR A 109 -14.90 8.22 -9.76
C TYR A 109 -14.06 7.02 -10.17
N TRP A 110 -14.71 5.90 -10.49
CA TRP A 110 -14.03 4.65 -10.84
C TRP A 110 -13.13 4.80 -12.08
N GLU A 111 -13.52 5.65 -13.03
CA GLU A 111 -12.70 5.95 -14.21
C GLU A 111 -11.33 6.56 -13.87
N ASP A 112 -11.22 7.25 -12.73
CA ASP A 112 -9.99 7.88 -12.27
C ASP A 112 -9.10 6.93 -11.46
N PHE A 113 -9.63 5.79 -11.00
CA PHE A 113 -8.92 4.84 -10.13
C PHE A 113 -7.53 4.43 -10.67
N PRO A 114 -7.35 4.12 -11.98
CA PRO A 114 -6.03 3.78 -12.52
C PRO A 114 -4.97 4.88 -12.34
N SER A 115 -5.37 6.15 -12.30
CA SER A 115 -4.47 7.27 -12.09
C SER A 115 -3.88 7.27 -10.68
N TYR A 116 -4.65 6.83 -9.67
CA TYR A 116 -4.17 6.71 -8.30
C TYR A 116 -3.10 5.62 -8.11
N LEU A 117 -3.02 4.65 -9.02
CA LEU A 117 -2.04 3.57 -8.98
C LEU A 117 -0.74 3.92 -9.73
N SER A 118 -0.77 4.87 -10.66
CA SER A 118 0.29 5.06 -11.64
C SER A 118 0.79 6.51 -11.79
N ASP A 119 0.01 7.51 -11.40
CA ASP A 119 0.43 8.91 -11.47
C ASP A 119 1.45 9.22 -10.36
N GLU A 120 2.70 9.40 -10.75
CA GLU A 120 3.81 9.71 -9.83
C GLU A 120 3.59 10.97 -8.99
N ARG A 121 2.86 11.98 -9.50
CA ARG A 121 2.58 13.21 -8.75
C ARG A 121 1.57 12.94 -7.65
N LEU A 122 0.50 12.19 -7.95
CA LEU A 122 -0.48 11.79 -6.95
C LEU A 122 0.15 10.90 -5.89
N LEU A 123 0.93 9.90 -6.31
CA LEU A 123 1.67 9.02 -5.40
C LEU A 123 2.67 9.78 -4.53
N SER A 124 3.42 10.72 -5.11
CA SER A 124 4.34 11.58 -4.36
C SER A 124 3.61 12.39 -3.29
N ASN A 125 2.45 12.97 -3.63
CA ASN A 125 1.64 13.72 -2.66
C ASN A 125 1.13 12.81 -1.54
N ILE A 126 0.65 11.60 -1.87
CA ILE A 126 0.17 10.62 -0.90
C ILE A 126 1.30 10.19 0.04
N ILE A 127 2.50 9.92 -0.50
CA ILE A 127 3.68 9.52 0.28
C ILE A 127 4.20 10.64 1.17
N GLN A 128 4.04 11.90 0.76
CA GLN A 128 4.53 13.07 1.52
C GLN A 128 3.50 13.63 2.50
N ALA A 129 2.21 13.32 2.32
CA ALA A 129 1.16 13.71 3.22
C ALA A 129 1.40 13.08 4.60
N LYS A 130 1.86 13.88 5.57
CA LYS A 130 1.90 13.43 6.96
C LYS A 130 0.47 13.16 7.42
N ALA A 131 0.27 12.03 8.10
CA ALA A 131 -0.95 11.79 8.87
C ALA A 131 -1.19 13.00 9.79
N ALA A 132 -2.30 13.70 9.55
CA ALA A 132 -2.71 14.89 10.29
C ALA A 132 -3.21 14.52 11.69
#